data_AF-A0A5B8ULA3-F1
#
_entry.id   AF-A0A5B8ULA3-F1
#
_cell.length_a   1.000
_cell.length_b   1.000
_cell.length_c   1.000
_cell.angle_alpha   90.00
_cell.angle_beta   90.00
_cell.angle_gamma   90.00
#
_symmetry.space_group_name_H-M   'P 1'
#
loop_
_entity.id
_entity.type
_entity.pdbx_description
1 polymer ?
#
loop_
_entity_poly.entity_id
_entity_poly.type
_entity_poly.pdbx_seq_one_letter_code
_entity_poly.pdbx_strand_id
1 'polypeptide(L)'
;MPADVEDKQNRSICSLCEKEVHNPELTEAGNHVGNSANLGQAILKAKYAHLNVKCPSQHPLSTSINSAQAHHLICSESMNNDNWARICENFGYNINCIENGIFLPSDMAVACTLRIPLHRGNHSATEAGESMNYVDGVKGMIDPVKDAAMNKEFCDNPKEIISRLNQISKTIWNLVEDFAWTLTYDGFDYVGGMKGCMNMDSLRKKRKEEKKNPAAVCNERRKHDLHLIMRNEIFLEQR
;
A
#
# COMPACT_ATOMS: atom_id res chain seq x y z
N MET A 1 -12.61 1.71 -41.20
CA MET A 1 -12.31 3.09 -40.74
C MET A 1 -11.93 2.97 -39.27
N PRO A 2 -10.70 3.29 -38.87
CA PRO A 2 -10.33 3.21 -37.46
C PRO A 2 -10.98 4.39 -36.72
N ALA A 3 -11.77 4.05 -35.71
CA ALA A 3 -12.39 5.00 -34.80
C ALA A 3 -11.32 5.62 -33.91
N ASP A 4 -11.28 6.94 -33.97
CA ASP A 4 -11.21 7.86 -32.83
C ASP A 4 -10.07 7.64 -31.84
N VAL A 5 -8.98 8.36 -32.13
CA VAL A 5 -8.00 8.83 -31.15
C VAL A 5 -8.77 9.67 -30.13
N GLU A 6 -9.03 9.09 -28.95
CA GLU A 6 -9.68 9.81 -27.85
C GLU A 6 -8.88 11.06 -27.46
N ASP A 7 -9.66 12.11 -27.30
CA ASP A 7 -9.31 13.51 -27.13
C ASP A 7 -8.38 13.72 -25.91
N LYS A 8 -7.12 14.10 -26.16
CA LYS A 8 -6.24 14.63 -25.13
C LYS A 8 -6.80 15.99 -24.70
N GLN A 9 -7.74 15.97 -23.73
CA GLN A 9 -8.30 17.20 -23.18
C GLN A 9 -7.18 18.17 -22.81
N ASN A 10 -7.24 19.33 -23.46
CA ASN A 10 -6.35 20.46 -23.33
C ASN A 10 -6.45 21.03 -21.91
N ARG A 11 -5.75 20.40 -20.95
CA ARG A 11 -5.67 20.83 -19.55
C ARG A 11 -4.73 22.01 -19.41
N SER A 12 -5.18 23.15 -19.90
CA SER A 12 -4.47 24.41 -19.73
C SER A 12 -4.80 25.09 -18.41
N ILE A 13 -5.90 24.74 -17.71
CA ILE A 13 -6.38 25.45 -16.51
C ILE A 13 -6.59 24.50 -15.31
N CYS A 14 -6.12 24.92 -14.13
CA CYS A 14 -6.40 24.28 -12.84
C CYS A 14 -7.84 24.53 -12.39
N SER A 15 -8.60 23.47 -12.09
CA SER A 15 -10.02 23.56 -11.70
C SER A 15 -10.28 24.05 -10.26
N LEU A 16 -9.22 24.43 -9.51
CA LEU A 16 -9.32 24.97 -8.14
C LEU A 16 -9.05 26.47 -8.09
N CYS A 17 -8.03 26.94 -8.81
CA CYS A 17 -7.63 28.35 -8.82
C CYS A 17 -7.88 29.08 -10.14
N GLU A 18 -8.34 28.38 -11.18
CA GLU A 18 -8.65 28.94 -12.49
C GLU A 18 -7.44 29.60 -13.20
N LYS A 19 -6.22 29.27 -12.76
CA LYS A 19 -4.95 29.67 -13.39
C LYS A 19 -4.43 28.55 -14.29
N GLU A 20 -3.37 28.80 -15.04
CA GLU A 20 -2.70 27.75 -15.80
C GLU A 20 -2.30 26.55 -14.92
N VAL A 21 -2.36 25.33 -15.48
CA VAL A 21 -2.02 24.11 -14.73
C VAL A 21 -0.62 24.23 -14.15
N HIS A 22 -0.52 23.87 -12.86
CA HIS A 22 0.63 24.20 -12.02
C HIS A 22 1.95 23.53 -12.44
N ASN A 23 1.90 22.54 -13.32
CA ASN A 23 3.10 21.92 -13.85
C ASN A 23 2.93 21.63 -15.35
N PRO A 24 3.42 22.52 -16.24
CA PRO A 24 3.36 22.31 -17.69
C PRO A 24 4.24 21.13 -18.16
N GLU A 25 5.12 20.61 -17.30
CA GLU A 25 5.93 19.41 -17.56
C GLU A 25 5.23 18.11 -17.16
N LEU A 26 4.06 18.16 -16.48
CA LEU A 26 3.25 16.96 -16.25
C LEU A 26 2.74 16.47 -17.60
N THR A 27 3.40 15.44 -18.13
CA THR A 27 2.99 14.80 -19.37
C THR A 27 1.71 13.97 -19.20
N GLU A 28 1.35 13.63 -17.96
CA GLU A 28 0.18 12.81 -17.62
C GLU A 28 -0.54 13.34 -16.37
N ALA A 29 -1.87 13.16 -16.39
CA ALA A 29 -2.75 13.38 -15.25
C ALA A 29 -2.35 12.54 -14.03
N GLY A 30 -2.47 13.13 -12.83
CA GLY A 30 -2.52 12.30 -11.62
C GLY A 30 -3.80 11.45 -11.57
N ASN A 31 -3.80 10.44 -10.71
CA ASN A 31 -4.88 9.48 -10.57
C ASN A 31 -5.06 9.05 -9.10
N HIS A 32 -6.30 9.07 -8.62
CA HIS A 32 -6.67 8.64 -7.27
C HIS A 32 -7.16 7.18 -7.21
N VAL A 33 -7.39 6.54 -8.37
CA VAL A 33 -7.87 5.16 -8.45
C VAL A 33 -6.68 4.20 -8.41
N GLY A 34 -6.58 3.42 -7.35
CA GLY A 34 -5.53 2.43 -7.19
C GLY A 34 -5.72 1.22 -8.08
N ASN A 35 -4.60 0.74 -8.62
CA ASN A 35 -4.47 -0.45 -9.43
C ASN A 35 -3.20 -1.19 -8.98
N SER A 36 -3.38 -2.31 -8.28
CA SER A 36 -2.25 -3.07 -7.70
C SER A 36 -1.32 -3.66 -8.75
N ALA A 37 -1.78 -3.89 -9.98
CA ALA A 37 -0.91 -4.35 -11.07
C ALA A 37 0.02 -3.23 -11.55
N ASN A 38 -0.50 -2.02 -11.75
CA ASN A 38 0.30 -0.85 -12.13
C ASN A 38 1.30 -0.49 -11.01
N LEU A 39 0.82 -0.45 -9.77
CA LEU A 39 1.68 -0.22 -8.61
C LEU A 39 2.78 -1.29 -8.51
N GLY A 40 2.41 -2.56 -8.63
CA GLY A 40 3.35 -3.67 -8.58
C GLY A 40 4.42 -3.57 -9.66
N GLN A 41 4.06 -3.25 -10.90
CA GLN A 41 5.02 -3.04 -11.98
C GLN A 41 5.95 -1.86 -11.70
N ALA A 42 5.43 -0.75 -11.18
CA ALA A 42 6.23 0.42 -10.82
C ALA A 42 7.27 0.06 -9.75
N ILE A 43 6.84 -0.62 -8.69
CA ILE A 43 7.73 -1.10 -7.62
C ILE A 43 8.79 -2.06 -8.17
N LEU A 44 8.40 -3.06 -8.96
CA LEU A 44 9.34 -4.05 -9.51
C LEU A 44 10.41 -3.40 -10.38
N LYS A 45 10.00 -2.48 -11.28
CA LYS A 45 10.91 -1.77 -12.17
C LYS A 45 11.87 -0.86 -11.40
N ALA A 46 11.41 -0.19 -10.35
CA ALA A 46 12.22 0.80 -9.62
C ALA A 46 13.10 0.16 -8.55
N LYS A 47 12.56 -0.80 -7.79
CA LYS A 47 13.19 -1.35 -6.58
C LYS A 47 13.78 -2.75 -6.76
N TYR A 48 13.40 -3.50 -7.79
CA TYR A 48 13.79 -4.92 -7.93
C TYR A 48 14.40 -5.27 -9.30
N ALA A 49 14.66 -4.27 -10.15
CA ALA A 49 15.26 -4.49 -11.46
C ALA A 49 16.66 -5.13 -11.36
N HIS A 50 17.43 -4.82 -10.31
CA HIS A 50 18.75 -5.40 -10.05
C HIS A 50 18.71 -6.90 -9.76
N LEU A 51 17.57 -7.39 -9.25
CA LEU A 51 17.33 -8.82 -9.01
C LEU A 51 16.71 -9.53 -10.22
N ASN A 52 16.52 -8.84 -11.35
CA ASN A 52 15.86 -9.36 -12.56
C ASN A 52 14.45 -9.93 -12.29
N VAL A 53 13.75 -9.37 -11.28
CA VAL A 53 12.36 -9.73 -10.96
C VAL A 53 11.43 -8.95 -11.89
N LYS A 54 10.69 -9.66 -12.74
CA LYS A 54 9.84 -9.04 -13.79
C LYS A 54 8.36 -9.09 -13.45
N CYS A 55 7.95 -9.96 -12.54
CA CYS A 55 6.56 -10.11 -12.15
C CYS A 55 6.42 -10.52 -10.68
N PRO A 56 5.23 -10.33 -10.06
CA PRO A 56 5.00 -10.64 -8.65
C PRO A 56 5.31 -12.09 -8.26
N SER A 57 5.13 -13.05 -9.16
CA SER A 57 5.43 -14.47 -8.87
C SER A 57 6.92 -14.77 -8.74
N GLN A 58 7.79 -13.89 -9.25
CA GLN A 58 9.25 -13.95 -9.10
C GLN A 58 9.75 -13.13 -7.91
N HIS A 59 8.87 -12.39 -7.23
CA HIS A 59 9.25 -11.59 -6.08
C HIS A 59 9.79 -12.50 -4.97
N PRO A 60 10.80 -12.10 -4.18
CA PRO A 60 11.36 -12.99 -3.17
C PRO A 60 10.40 -13.35 -2.00
N LEU A 61 9.30 -12.61 -1.85
CA LEU A 61 8.20 -12.98 -0.94
C LEU A 61 7.27 -14.05 -1.53
N SER A 62 7.48 -14.47 -2.78
CA SER A 62 6.59 -15.37 -3.51
C SER A 62 6.92 -16.83 -3.23
N THR A 63 5.97 -17.56 -2.64
CA THR A 63 5.96 -19.02 -2.49
C THR A 63 5.04 -19.71 -3.49
N SER A 64 4.07 -18.97 -4.00
CA SER A 64 3.09 -19.40 -5.00
C SER A 64 2.63 -18.22 -5.84
N ILE A 65 1.85 -18.49 -6.89
CA ILE A 65 1.16 -17.42 -7.61
C ILE A 65 0.35 -16.55 -6.62
N ASN A 66 0.41 -15.23 -6.77
CA ASN A 66 -0.28 -14.23 -5.95
C ASN A 66 0.08 -14.18 -4.45
N SER A 67 1.17 -14.82 -4.03
CA SER A 67 1.62 -14.82 -2.63
C SER A 67 2.42 -13.57 -2.21
N ALA A 68 2.99 -12.84 -3.19
CA ALA A 68 3.53 -11.50 -3.00
C ALA A 68 2.62 -10.48 -3.70
N GLN A 69 2.14 -9.48 -2.96
CA GLN A 69 1.14 -8.54 -3.45
C GLN A 69 1.56 -7.10 -3.20
N ALA A 70 1.36 -6.24 -4.20
CA ALA A 70 1.53 -4.80 -4.04
C ALA A 70 0.36 -4.25 -3.23
N HIS A 71 0.69 -3.48 -2.19
CA HIS A 71 -0.24 -2.82 -1.30
C HIS A 71 -0.06 -1.30 -1.38
N HIS A 72 -1.17 -0.58 -1.45
CA HIS A 72 -1.21 0.87 -1.43
C HIS A 72 -1.24 1.36 0.02
N LEU A 73 -0.24 2.14 0.43
CA LEU A 73 -0.15 2.70 1.78
C LEU A 73 -1.29 3.72 2.02
N ILE A 74 -1.42 4.71 1.15
CA ILE A 74 -2.66 5.47 0.99
C ILE A 74 -3.57 4.65 0.08
N CYS A 75 -4.59 4.00 0.64
CA CYS A 75 -5.49 3.12 -0.09
C CYS A 75 -6.55 3.88 -0.91
N SER A 76 -7.01 3.28 -2.01
CA SER A 76 -8.04 3.87 -2.88
C SER A 76 -9.31 4.23 -2.12
N GLU A 77 -9.70 3.42 -1.13
CA GLU A 77 -10.90 3.65 -0.33
C GLU A 77 -10.82 4.94 0.51
N SER A 78 -9.61 5.36 0.89
CA SER A 78 -9.39 6.64 1.57
C SER A 78 -9.49 7.83 0.62
N MET A 79 -9.22 7.61 -0.67
CA MET A 79 -9.25 8.62 -1.73
C MET A 79 -10.52 8.59 -2.59
N ASN A 80 -11.52 7.77 -2.26
CA ASN A 80 -12.68 7.51 -3.12
C ASN A 80 -13.73 8.63 -3.05
N ASN A 81 -13.40 9.82 -3.58
CA ASN A 81 -14.33 10.93 -3.77
C ASN A 81 -13.85 11.92 -4.85
N ASP A 82 -14.77 12.77 -5.31
CA ASP A 82 -14.53 13.74 -6.39
C ASP A 82 -13.47 14.80 -6.06
N ASN A 83 -13.28 15.15 -4.78
CA ASN A 83 -12.24 16.10 -4.41
C ASN A 83 -10.87 15.51 -4.71
N TRP A 84 -10.62 14.25 -4.35
CA TRP A 84 -9.37 13.58 -4.67
C TRP A 84 -9.18 13.37 -6.17
N ALA A 85 -10.25 13.11 -6.91
CA ALA A 85 -10.19 13.10 -8.38
C ALA A 85 -9.63 14.42 -8.90
N ARG A 86 -10.23 15.55 -8.50
CA ARG A 86 -9.79 16.91 -8.91
C ARG A 86 -8.39 17.26 -8.41
N ILE A 87 -8.05 16.90 -7.18
CA ILE A 87 -6.74 17.17 -6.60
C ILE A 87 -5.64 16.41 -7.36
N CYS A 88 -5.80 15.10 -7.53
CA CYS A 88 -4.84 14.30 -8.30
C CYS A 88 -4.73 14.80 -9.74
N GLU A 89 -5.86 15.17 -10.35
CA GLU A 89 -5.93 15.71 -11.70
C GLU A 89 -5.11 16.99 -11.88
N ASN A 90 -5.26 17.96 -10.97
CA ASN A 90 -4.63 19.28 -11.05
C ASN A 90 -3.17 19.30 -10.59
N PHE A 91 -2.82 18.46 -9.61
CA PHE A 91 -1.49 18.49 -9.00
C PHE A 91 -0.58 17.35 -9.45
N GLY A 92 -1.11 16.35 -10.17
CA GLY A 92 -0.31 15.26 -10.74
C GLY A 92 0.02 14.12 -9.77
N TYR A 93 -0.58 14.07 -8.57
CA TYR A 93 -0.38 12.93 -7.68
C TYR A 93 -1.02 11.67 -8.26
N ASN A 94 -0.26 10.59 -8.35
CA ASN A 94 -0.75 9.29 -8.79
C ASN A 94 -0.61 8.28 -7.64
N ILE A 95 -1.74 7.77 -7.16
CA ILE A 95 -1.79 6.79 -6.07
C ILE A 95 -0.98 5.51 -6.37
N ASN A 96 -0.73 5.21 -7.66
CA ASN A 96 0.05 4.07 -8.12
C ASN A 96 1.57 4.35 -8.20
N CYS A 97 2.04 5.45 -7.60
CA CYS A 97 3.47 5.77 -7.52
C CYS A 97 4.23 4.82 -6.58
N ILE A 98 5.55 4.76 -6.75
CA ILE A 98 6.43 3.85 -6.01
C ILE A 98 6.52 4.22 -4.52
N GLU A 99 6.35 5.50 -4.20
CA GLU A 99 6.40 6.05 -2.84
C GLU A 99 5.17 5.64 -2.03
N ASN A 100 4.05 5.34 -2.70
CA ASN A 100 2.82 4.88 -2.06
C ASN A 100 2.68 3.35 -2.03
N GLY A 101 3.73 2.62 -2.40
CA GLY A 101 3.67 1.19 -2.68
C GLY A 101 4.65 0.33 -1.91
N ILE A 102 4.17 -0.83 -1.49
CA ILE A 102 4.98 -1.86 -0.82
C ILE A 102 4.58 -3.26 -1.29
N PHE A 103 5.53 -4.21 -1.35
CA PHE A 103 5.21 -5.62 -1.56
C PHE A 103 5.11 -6.34 -0.22
N LEU A 104 3.97 -6.97 0.05
CA LEU A 104 3.72 -7.72 1.27
C LEU A 104 3.32 -9.17 0.96
N PRO A 105 3.62 -10.12 1.86
CA PRO A 105 3.17 -11.49 1.70
C PRO A 105 1.67 -11.61 1.99
N SER A 106 0.98 -12.43 1.20
CA SER A 106 -0.36 -12.96 1.54
C SER A 106 -0.30 -14.40 2.07
N ASP A 107 0.88 -15.02 1.98
CA ASP A 107 1.18 -16.30 2.60
C ASP A 107 1.48 -16.11 4.10
N MET A 108 0.70 -16.79 4.95
CA MET A 108 0.82 -16.69 6.41
C MET A 108 2.13 -17.28 6.93
N ALA A 109 2.68 -18.31 6.29
CA ALA A 109 3.96 -18.91 6.67
C ALA A 109 5.13 -17.98 6.34
N VAL A 110 5.07 -17.27 5.20
CA VAL A 110 6.05 -16.24 4.82
C VAL A 110 6.04 -15.09 5.81
N ALA A 111 4.87 -14.49 6.06
CA ALA A 111 4.72 -13.40 7.04
C ALA A 111 5.18 -13.83 8.44
N CYS A 112 4.82 -15.04 8.86
CA CYS A 112 5.22 -15.61 10.16
C CYS A 112 6.74 -15.76 10.25
N THR A 113 7.38 -16.32 9.22
CA THR A 113 8.83 -16.56 9.19
C THR A 113 9.62 -15.26 9.24
N LEU A 114 9.23 -14.30 8.41
CA LEU A 114 9.91 -13.02 8.29
C LEU A 114 9.54 -12.04 9.40
N ARG A 115 8.44 -12.29 10.14
CA ARG A 115 7.88 -11.40 11.17
C ARG A 115 7.56 -10.02 10.59
N ILE A 116 6.94 -10.02 9.41
CA ILE A 116 6.52 -8.82 8.69
C ILE A 116 5.00 -8.78 8.58
N PRO A 117 4.40 -7.60 8.32
CA PRO A 117 2.96 -7.46 8.17
C PRO A 117 2.39 -8.38 7.08
N LEU A 118 1.25 -9.02 7.38
CA LEU A 118 0.53 -9.85 6.44
C LEU A 118 -0.47 -9.01 5.64
N HIS A 119 -0.41 -9.10 4.31
CA HIS A 119 -1.42 -8.54 3.42
C HIS A 119 -2.45 -9.61 3.06
N ARG A 120 -3.47 -9.76 3.90
CA ARG A 120 -4.53 -10.75 3.66
C ARG A 120 -5.85 -10.35 4.30
N GLY A 121 -6.93 -10.47 3.53
CA GLY A 121 -8.27 -10.10 3.98
C GLY A 121 -8.60 -8.67 3.62
N ASN A 122 -9.66 -8.15 4.23
CA ASN A 122 -10.22 -6.85 3.87
C ASN A 122 -9.85 -5.82 4.94
N HIS A 123 -9.74 -4.55 4.52
CA HIS A 123 -9.42 -3.44 5.41
C HIS A 123 -10.45 -3.23 6.55
N SER A 124 -11.68 -3.75 6.44
CA SER A 124 -12.72 -3.56 7.47
C SER A 124 -12.47 -4.30 8.79
N ALA A 125 -11.55 -5.27 8.81
CA ALA A 125 -11.22 -6.03 10.01
C ALA A 125 -9.85 -5.65 10.59
N THR A 126 -9.33 -4.49 10.21
CA THR A 126 -8.00 -4.01 10.60
C THR A 126 -8.07 -3.03 11.77
N GLU A 127 -6.92 -2.78 12.38
CA GLU A 127 -6.75 -1.83 13.47
C GLU A 127 -5.67 -0.79 13.13
N ALA A 128 -5.96 0.47 13.41
CA ALA A 128 -5.09 1.63 13.32
C ALA A 128 -5.26 2.43 14.62
N GLY A 129 -4.24 2.47 15.47
CA GLY A 129 -4.35 3.14 16.78
C GLY A 129 -5.42 2.53 17.69
N GLU A 130 -6.06 3.34 18.53
CA GLU A 130 -6.86 2.83 19.65
C GLU A 130 -8.26 2.29 19.28
N SER A 131 -8.81 2.53 18.09
CA SER A 131 -10.18 2.06 17.73
C SER A 131 -10.61 2.23 16.26
N MET A 132 -9.76 2.71 15.36
CA MET A 132 -10.16 2.92 13.95
C MET A 132 -9.62 1.81 13.05
N ASN A 133 -10.34 1.50 11.97
CA ASN A 133 -9.77 0.63 10.93
C ASN A 133 -8.74 1.40 10.10
N TYR A 134 -7.92 0.67 9.34
CA TYR A 134 -6.87 1.21 8.50
C TYR A 134 -7.35 2.34 7.57
N VAL A 135 -8.48 2.16 6.90
CA VAL A 135 -9.00 3.17 5.94
C VAL A 135 -9.31 4.48 6.65
N ASP A 136 -9.94 4.42 7.82
CA ASP A 136 -10.28 5.62 8.58
C ASP A 136 -9.04 6.29 9.19
N GLY A 137 -8.04 5.50 9.61
CA GLY A 137 -6.73 6.01 10.01
C GLY A 137 -6.05 6.77 8.87
N VAL A 138 -6.00 6.18 7.67
CA VAL A 138 -5.44 6.84 6.48
C VAL A 138 -6.20 8.12 6.15
N LYS A 139 -7.55 8.11 6.18
CA LYS A 139 -8.37 9.31 5.97
C LYS A 139 -8.00 10.43 6.93
N GLY A 140 -7.87 10.12 8.22
CA GLY A 140 -7.45 11.09 9.24
C GLY A 140 -6.11 11.76 8.94
N MET A 141 -5.20 11.07 8.25
CA MET A 141 -3.91 11.63 7.83
C MET A 141 -3.99 12.47 6.56
N ILE A 142 -4.81 12.08 5.58
CA ILE A 142 -4.86 12.74 4.26
C ILE A 142 -5.91 13.86 4.18
N ASP A 143 -6.93 13.85 5.05
CA ASP A 143 -7.99 14.86 5.05
C ASP A 143 -7.47 16.30 5.27
N PRO A 144 -6.50 16.58 6.17
CA PRO A 144 -5.90 17.90 6.27
C PRO A 144 -5.21 18.36 4.98
N VAL A 145 -4.61 17.42 4.22
CA VAL A 145 -3.99 17.72 2.92
C VAL A 145 -5.06 18.03 1.88
N LYS A 146 -6.15 17.25 1.86
CA LYS A 146 -7.31 17.49 1.00
C LYS A 146 -7.89 18.88 1.25
N ASP A 147 -8.12 19.24 2.51
CA ASP A 147 -8.74 20.52 2.88
C ASP A 147 -7.85 21.70 2.47
N ALA A 148 -6.54 21.62 2.74
CA ALA A 148 -5.57 22.63 2.28
C ALA A 148 -5.54 22.76 0.74
N ALA A 149 -5.61 21.64 0.01
CA ALA A 149 -5.68 21.65 -1.44
C ALA A 149 -6.96 22.31 -1.97
N MET A 150 -8.10 21.99 -1.37
CA MET A 150 -9.39 22.61 -1.73
C MET A 150 -9.41 24.11 -1.40
N ASN A 151 -8.67 24.54 -0.37
CA ASN A 151 -8.43 25.94 -0.04
C ASN A 151 -7.34 26.62 -0.88
N LYS A 152 -6.83 25.94 -1.93
CA LYS A 152 -5.87 26.46 -2.91
C LYS A 152 -4.47 26.71 -2.34
N GLU A 153 -4.15 26.18 -1.15
CA GLU A 153 -2.88 26.44 -0.46
C GLU A 153 -1.67 25.89 -1.23
N PHE A 154 -1.87 24.86 -2.08
CA PHE A 154 -0.80 24.28 -2.90
C PHE A 154 -0.70 24.89 -4.31
N CYS A 155 -1.57 25.81 -4.70
CA CYS A 155 -1.61 26.31 -6.08
C CYS A 155 -0.34 27.09 -6.47
N ASP A 156 0.31 27.74 -5.51
CA ASP A 156 1.57 28.46 -5.75
C ASP A 156 2.81 27.55 -5.58
N ASN A 157 2.64 26.37 -4.96
CA ASN A 157 3.69 25.35 -4.79
C ASN A 157 3.15 23.92 -4.97
N PRO A 158 2.81 23.51 -6.20
CA PRO A 158 2.10 22.26 -6.46
C PRO A 158 2.90 21.00 -6.10
N LYS A 159 4.24 21.06 -6.06
CA LYS A 159 5.07 19.91 -5.71
C LYS A 159 4.94 19.54 -4.23
N GLU A 160 4.50 20.48 -3.39
CA GLU A 160 4.37 20.27 -1.96
C GLU A 160 3.30 19.24 -1.61
N ILE A 161 2.18 19.21 -2.32
CA ILE A 161 1.13 18.22 -2.05
C ILE A 161 1.61 16.79 -2.31
N ILE A 162 2.35 16.57 -3.40
CA ILE A 162 2.97 15.28 -3.72
C ILE A 162 3.95 14.90 -2.61
N SER A 163 4.80 15.83 -2.20
CA SER A 163 5.76 15.59 -1.11
C SER A 163 5.07 15.25 0.21
N ARG A 164 3.96 15.93 0.56
CA ARG A 164 3.19 15.66 1.78
C ARG A 164 2.53 14.28 1.72
N LEU A 165 1.92 13.91 0.60
CA LEU A 165 1.30 12.60 0.43
C LEU A 165 2.34 11.47 0.49
N ASN A 166 3.50 11.63 -0.16
CA ASN A 166 4.59 10.67 -0.07
C ASN A 166 5.13 10.53 1.37
N GLN A 167 5.20 11.63 2.12
CA GLN A 167 5.58 11.62 3.53
C GLN A 167 4.54 10.93 4.42
N ILE A 168 3.25 11.06 4.09
CA ILE A 168 2.17 10.32 4.75
C ILE A 168 2.31 8.83 4.46
N SER A 169 2.53 8.42 3.20
CA SER A 169 2.78 7.01 2.85
C SER A 169 3.94 6.43 3.66
N LYS A 170 5.07 7.16 3.77
CA LYS A 170 6.21 6.75 4.60
C LYS A 170 5.83 6.60 6.08
N THR A 171 5.04 7.52 6.61
CA THR A 171 4.57 7.45 8.01
C THR A 171 3.66 6.24 8.23
N ILE A 172 2.73 5.98 7.31
CA ILE A 172 1.86 4.80 7.34
C ILE A 172 2.70 3.52 7.29
N TRP A 173 3.72 3.47 6.43
CA TRP A 173 4.61 2.32 6.37
C TRP A 173 5.29 2.06 7.72
N ASN A 174 5.85 3.07 8.37
CA ASN A 174 6.46 2.91 9.70
C ASN A 174 5.45 2.35 10.71
N LEU A 175 4.21 2.85 10.71
CA LEU A 175 3.16 2.36 11.61
C LEU A 175 2.79 0.90 11.33
N VAL A 176 2.72 0.50 10.07
CA VAL A 176 2.43 -0.88 9.65
C VAL A 176 3.60 -1.81 9.96
N GLU A 177 4.83 -1.37 9.69
CA GLU A 177 6.06 -2.12 9.93
C GLU A 177 6.30 -2.37 11.43
N ASP A 178 6.03 -1.37 12.27
CA ASP A 178 6.10 -1.47 13.73
C ASP A 178 4.89 -2.23 14.32
N PHE A 179 3.99 -2.72 13.48
CA PHE A 179 2.72 -3.32 13.86
C PHE A 179 1.85 -2.44 14.76
N ALA A 180 2.05 -1.12 14.76
CA ALA A 180 1.13 -0.19 15.41
C ALA A 180 -0.20 -0.14 14.66
N TRP A 181 -0.15 -0.32 13.33
CA TRP A 181 -1.30 -0.50 12.45
C TRP A 181 -1.23 -1.88 11.81
N THR A 182 -2.38 -2.48 11.53
CA THR A 182 -2.48 -3.82 10.93
C THR A 182 -3.19 -3.75 9.59
N LEU A 183 -2.81 -4.65 8.67
CA LEU A 183 -3.45 -4.83 7.36
C LEU A 183 -4.32 -6.08 7.29
N THR A 184 -4.45 -6.78 8.42
CA THR A 184 -5.25 -7.98 8.59
C THR A 184 -5.72 -8.07 10.03
N TYR A 185 -6.80 -8.83 10.27
CA TYR A 185 -7.43 -8.91 11.60
C TYR A 185 -6.53 -9.50 12.68
N ASP A 186 -5.61 -10.39 12.29
CA ASP A 186 -4.66 -11.05 13.17
C ASP A 186 -3.26 -10.44 13.04
N GLY A 187 -3.15 -9.19 12.59
CA GLY A 187 -1.88 -8.57 12.21
C GLY A 187 -0.88 -8.55 13.37
N PHE A 188 -1.34 -8.26 14.59
CA PHE A 188 -0.49 -8.26 15.79
C PHE A 188 0.11 -9.63 16.12
N ASP A 189 -0.48 -10.73 15.67
CA ASP A 189 0.09 -12.05 15.92
C ASP A 189 1.41 -12.25 15.18
N TYR A 190 1.69 -11.48 14.13
CA TYR A 190 2.94 -11.56 13.37
C TYR A 190 4.09 -10.78 14.02
N VAL A 191 3.83 -9.96 15.05
CA VAL A 191 4.86 -9.36 15.92
C VAL A 191 5.73 -10.44 16.55
N GLY A 192 7.05 -10.23 16.65
CA GLY A 192 7.96 -11.18 17.29
C GLY A 192 7.53 -11.56 18.71
N GLY A 193 7.46 -12.87 19.00
CA GLY A 193 7.04 -13.39 20.32
C GLY A 193 5.54 -13.65 20.47
N MET A 194 4.71 -13.22 19.52
CA MET A 194 3.25 -13.46 19.51
C MET A 194 2.87 -14.80 18.85
N LYS A 195 1.58 -15.05 18.56
CA LYS A 195 1.08 -16.35 18.08
C LYS A 195 1.57 -16.78 16.70
N GLY A 196 1.93 -15.83 15.84
CA GLY A 196 2.27 -16.07 14.44
C GLY A 196 1.09 -16.61 13.63
N CYS A 197 1.36 -17.49 12.66
CA CYS A 197 0.31 -18.11 11.83
C CYS A 197 -0.45 -19.26 12.53
N MET A 198 -0.02 -19.71 13.71
CA MET A 198 -0.56 -20.88 14.41
C MET A 198 -0.58 -22.18 13.58
N ASN A 199 0.37 -22.31 12.64
CA ASN A 199 0.48 -23.43 11.69
C ASN A 199 -0.76 -23.56 10.77
N MET A 200 -1.46 -22.45 10.56
CA MET A 200 -2.61 -22.36 9.70
C MET A 200 -2.24 -21.68 8.38
N ASP A 201 -2.84 -22.15 7.31
CA ASP A 201 -2.67 -21.64 5.93
C ASP A 201 -3.72 -20.58 5.54
N SER A 202 -4.68 -20.32 6.43
CA SER A 202 -5.79 -19.42 6.19
C SER A 202 -6.35 -18.80 7.47
N LEU A 203 -6.74 -17.52 7.35
CA LEU A 203 -7.38 -16.73 8.41
C LEU A 203 -8.61 -17.43 9.02
N ARG A 204 -9.41 -18.11 8.19
CA ARG A 204 -10.59 -18.85 8.65
C ARG A 204 -10.23 -20.03 9.56
N LYS A 205 -9.20 -20.80 9.21
CA LYS A 205 -8.75 -21.93 10.04
C LYS A 205 -8.11 -21.41 11.34
N LYS A 206 -7.29 -20.36 11.24
CA LYS A 206 -6.69 -19.70 12.40
C LYS A 206 -7.74 -19.20 13.39
N ARG A 207 -8.76 -18.46 12.94
CA ARG A 207 -9.87 -18.02 13.80
C ARG A 207 -10.61 -19.17 14.48
N LYS A 208 -10.75 -20.32 13.82
CA LYS A 208 -11.35 -21.52 14.43
C LYS A 208 -10.43 -22.11 15.50
N GLU A 209 -9.13 -22.18 15.22
CA GLU A 209 -8.14 -22.69 16.17
C GLU A 209 -8.02 -21.77 17.40
N GLU A 210 -8.00 -20.45 17.23
CA GLU A 210 -7.98 -19.48 18.34
C GLU A 210 -9.16 -19.67 19.30
N LYS A 211 -10.36 -19.97 18.77
CA LYS A 211 -11.55 -20.25 19.58
C LYS A 211 -11.44 -21.57 20.35
N LYS A 212 -10.81 -22.58 19.75
CA LYS A 212 -10.65 -23.92 20.34
C LYS A 212 -9.50 -23.97 21.35
N ASN A 213 -8.41 -23.30 21.02
CA ASN A 213 -7.17 -23.28 21.77
C ASN A 213 -6.56 -21.86 21.74
N PRO A 214 -7.00 -20.95 22.63
CA PRO A 214 -6.51 -19.57 22.65
C PRO A 214 -4.99 -19.44 22.86
N ALA A 215 -4.38 -20.45 23.48
CA ALA A 215 -2.94 -20.53 23.75
C ALA A 215 -2.13 -21.14 22.59
N ALA A 216 -2.78 -21.56 21.51
CA ALA A 216 -2.06 -22.08 20.34
C ALA A 216 -1.16 -20.99 19.74
N VAL A 217 0.07 -21.40 19.42
CA VAL A 217 1.10 -20.59 18.77
C VAL A 217 1.69 -21.39 17.62
N CYS A 218 2.43 -20.73 16.72
CA CYS A 218 3.20 -21.42 15.69
C CYS A 218 4.21 -22.38 16.34
N ASN A 219 4.11 -23.68 16.05
CA ASN A 219 4.93 -24.72 16.67
C ASN A 219 6.31 -24.83 16.01
N GLU A 220 6.43 -24.38 14.76
CA GLU A 220 7.70 -24.28 14.02
C GLU A 220 8.62 -23.16 14.54
N ARG A 221 8.26 -22.50 15.65
CA ARG A 221 8.96 -21.30 16.17
C ARG A 221 9.14 -20.25 15.08
N ARG A 222 8.16 -20.18 14.17
CA ARG A 222 8.17 -19.32 12.98
C ARG A 222 9.33 -19.61 12.02
N LYS A 223 9.75 -20.86 11.90
CA LYS A 223 10.74 -21.31 10.92
C LYS A 223 10.05 -22.27 9.96
N HIS A 224 9.18 -21.74 9.12
CA HIS A 224 8.58 -22.55 8.08
C HIS A 224 9.67 -22.92 7.06
N ASP A 225 9.62 -24.16 6.55
CA ASP A 225 10.54 -24.63 5.50
C ASP A 225 10.15 -23.98 4.16
N LEU A 226 10.54 -22.73 4.02
CA LEU A 226 10.35 -21.94 2.81
C LEU A 226 11.61 -22.14 1.97
N HIS A 227 11.44 -22.56 0.71
CA HIS A 227 12.52 -22.76 -0.26
C HIS A 227 13.26 -21.45 -0.66
N LEU A 228 13.15 -20.39 0.13
CA LEU A 228 13.54 -19.03 -0.20
C LEU A 228 15.00 -18.74 0.18
N ILE A 229 15.77 -18.48 -0.87
CA ILE A 229 17.08 -17.85 -0.82
C ILE A 229 16.89 -16.35 -0.49
N MET A 230 17.77 -15.88 0.41
CA MET A 230 18.09 -14.52 0.85
C MET A 230 17.18 -13.85 1.91
N ARG A 231 17.71 -14.00 3.14
CA ARG A 231 17.28 -13.42 4.41
C ARG A 231 17.62 -11.93 4.46
N ASN A 232 16.72 -11.13 5.02
CA ASN A 232 16.90 -9.75 5.49
C ASN A 232 17.18 -8.66 4.43
N GLU A 233 17.99 -8.88 3.41
CA GLU A 233 18.37 -7.81 2.46
C GLU A 233 17.17 -7.30 1.65
N ILE A 234 16.28 -8.18 1.19
CA ILE A 234 15.10 -7.82 0.39
C ILE A 234 14.08 -6.98 1.15
N PHE A 235 13.85 -7.25 2.44
CA PHE A 235 12.94 -6.44 3.24
C PHE A 235 13.57 -5.09 3.63
N LEU A 236 14.91 -5.04 3.76
CA LEU A 236 15.62 -3.78 3.93
C LEU A 236 15.60 -2.92 2.65
N GLU A 237 15.64 -3.53 1.47
CA GLU A 237 15.50 -2.83 0.18
C GLU A 237 14.11 -2.21 -0.03
N GLN A 238 13.13 -2.56 0.80
CA GLN A 238 11.81 -1.93 0.78
C GLN A 238 11.74 -0.58 1.52
N ARG A 239 12.66 -0.35 2.47
CA ARG A 239 12.71 0.83 3.37
C ARG A 239 13.30 2.07 2.71
#